data_AF-A0AAW8TU78-F1
#
_entry.id   AF-A0AAW8TU78-F1
#
_cell.length_a   1.000
_cell.length_b   1.000
_cell.length_c   1.000
_cell.angle_alpha   90.00
_cell.angle_beta   90.00
_cell.angle_gamma   90.00
#
_symmetry.space_group_name_H-M   'P 1'
#
loop_
_entity.id
_entity.type
_entity.pdbx_description
1 polymer ?
#
loop_
_entity_poly.entity_id
_entity_poly.type
_entity_poly.pdbx_seq_one_letter_code
_entity_poly.pdbx_strand_id
1 'polypeptide(L)'
;MNKDIVPDLLEAIQSDFENERLDSKKIKHLLKLLEENSATYLEANDYAVEIGELLSKVLNRHITAEILPDGKMYFNIADRILNETLKNNYELITDYAENVQAQLNKKAEISLKAKRPQINQDRIDSLVNKLVSKDDFEAVRFILKEPIVNFSQSIVDDAIEVNVDFHAKVGMAPKIIRTAVGKACKWCRKLEGIHDYHSLKNEDVFHRHDNCRCTVDYFPGEGKKQNVWTKQERKIAKNSSQRKRHQFEDIKANNHKTDSAEYKKLLEVLGKDNMPVSVAKFQEMKYNETERYEQLLDKMFIQNKFNTGEWLDKINPEKQAKHFQSSAVDGKSYFYDEVDVENLYDKYKQTSKFRRNRKGQNEENYELIDLPDNLKLGKDFYTGEYINGFTIHYSKTGSHIIPTYHRKEDNDET
;
A
#
# COMPACT_ATOMS: atom_id res chain seq x y z
N MET A 1 20.46 -51.99 33.41
CA MET A 1 19.60 -50.79 33.30
C MET A 1 20.23 -49.92 32.23
N ASN A 2 19.59 -49.78 31.07
CA ASN A 2 20.04 -48.80 30.08
C ASN A 2 19.81 -47.41 30.67
N LYS A 3 20.84 -46.55 30.63
CA LYS A 3 20.76 -45.16 31.07
C LYS A 3 19.69 -44.45 30.23
N ASP A 4 18.78 -43.70 30.86
CA ASP A 4 17.86 -42.82 30.13
C ASP A 4 18.68 -41.73 29.43
N ILE A 5 18.70 -41.74 28.10
CA ILE A 5 19.48 -40.81 27.29
C ILE A 5 18.78 -39.47 27.11
N VAL A 6 17.46 -39.39 27.35
CA VAL A 6 16.64 -38.24 26.98
C VAL A 6 17.02 -36.96 27.74
N PRO A 7 17.32 -36.96 29.06
CA PRO A 7 17.69 -35.74 29.76
C PRO A 7 18.96 -35.07 29.19
N ASP A 8 20.05 -35.83 29.06
CA ASP A 8 21.33 -35.34 28.53
C ASP A 8 21.17 -34.87 27.07
N LEU A 9 20.40 -35.62 26.27
CA LEU A 9 20.12 -35.28 24.87
C LEU A 9 19.28 -34.01 24.73
N LEU A 10 18.26 -33.85 25.57
CA LEU A 10 17.39 -32.68 25.53
C LEU A 10 18.15 -31.43 25.96
N GLU A 11 19.00 -31.52 27.00
CA GLU A 11 19.88 -30.42 27.42
C GLU A 11 20.83 -29.99 26.28
N ALA A 12 21.45 -30.95 25.59
CA ALA A 12 22.31 -30.67 24.45
C ALA A 12 21.55 -29.99 23.30
N ILE A 13 20.36 -30.48 22.96
CA ILE A 13 19.50 -29.89 21.91
C ILE A 13 19.08 -28.47 22.29
N GLN A 14 18.62 -28.24 23.52
CA GLN A 14 18.15 -26.92 23.95
C GLN A 14 19.29 -25.90 23.99
N SER A 15 20.45 -26.27 24.54
CA SER A 15 21.62 -25.39 24.59
C SER A 15 22.11 -25.01 23.19
N ASP A 16 22.22 -25.99 22.29
CA ASP A 16 22.68 -25.77 20.92
C ASP A 16 21.66 -24.94 20.10
N PHE A 17 20.36 -25.20 20.27
CA PHE A 17 19.31 -24.39 19.67
C PHE A 17 19.38 -22.93 20.11
N GLU A 18 19.52 -22.68 21.42
CA GLU A 18 19.62 -21.31 21.93
C GLU A 18 20.89 -20.61 21.43
N ASN A 19 22.04 -21.29 21.37
CA ASN A 19 23.26 -20.72 20.81
C ASN A 19 23.08 -20.36 19.33
N GLU A 20 22.56 -21.27 18.50
CA GLU A 20 22.32 -21.03 17.07
C GLU A 20 21.28 -19.92 16.84
N ARG A 21 20.24 -19.85 17.69
CA ARG A 21 19.22 -18.79 17.65
C ARG A 21 19.81 -17.43 18.01
N LEU A 22 20.62 -17.36 19.07
CA LEU A 22 21.31 -16.14 19.50
C LEU A 22 22.38 -15.70 18.50
N ASP A 23 22.93 -16.61 17.70
CA ASP A 23 23.90 -16.27 16.66
C ASP A 23 23.25 -15.91 15.31
N SER A 24 22.01 -16.33 15.05
CA SER A 24 21.34 -16.07 13.77
C SER A 24 21.16 -14.57 13.50
N LYS A 25 21.84 -14.11 12.44
CA LYS A 25 21.72 -12.73 11.93
C LYS A 25 20.30 -12.42 11.47
N LYS A 26 19.58 -13.43 10.94
CA LYS A 26 18.21 -13.27 10.46
C LYS A 26 17.24 -13.09 11.63
N ILE A 27 17.37 -13.89 12.70
CA ILE A 27 16.61 -13.69 13.94
C ILE A 27 16.84 -12.29 14.51
N LYS A 28 18.11 -11.86 14.63
CA LYS A 28 18.45 -10.50 15.10
C LYS A 28 17.80 -9.40 14.26
N HIS A 29 17.81 -9.56 12.94
CA HIS A 29 17.19 -8.60 12.04
C HIS A 29 15.65 -8.56 12.21
N LEU A 30 14.99 -9.71 12.31
CA LEU A 30 13.54 -9.80 12.48
C LEU A 30 13.09 -9.24 13.84
N LEU A 31 13.85 -9.46 14.91
CA LEU A 31 13.60 -8.85 16.22
C LEU A 31 13.75 -7.33 16.16
N LYS A 32 14.74 -6.81 15.42
CA LYS A 32 14.89 -5.37 15.20
C LYS A 32 13.69 -4.76 14.46
N LEU A 33 13.18 -5.42 13.41
CA LEU A 33 11.97 -4.97 12.71
C LEU A 33 10.73 -4.95 13.63
N LEU A 34 10.65 -5.91 14.55
CA LEU A 34 9.62 -5.93 15.58
C LEU A 34 9.75 -4.74 16.54
N GLU A 35 10.96 -4.45 17.03
CA GLU A 35 11.24 -3.30 17.92
C GLU A 35 10.93 -1.95 17.24
N GLU A 36 11.24 -1.82 15.95
CA GLU A 36 10.97 -0.63 15.14
C GLU A 36 9.49 -0.48 14.75
N ASN A 37 8.62 -1.40 15.18
CA ASN A 37 7.21 -1.48 14.81
C ASN A 37 6.99 -1.53 13.28
N SER A 38 7.90 -2.16 12.53
CA SER A 38 7.80 -2.30 11.07
C SER A 38 7.42 -3.71 10.63
N ALA A 39 7.51 -4.70 11.53
CA ALA A 39 7.14 -6.10 11.25
C ALA A 39 5.64 -6.28 10.94
N THR A 40 5.37 -7.25 10.07
CA THR A 40 4.05 -7.75 9.65
C THR A 40 3.98 -9.27 9.82
N TYR A 41 2.88 -9.89 9.39
CA TYR A 41 2.77 -11.35 9.41
C TYR A 41 3.73 -12.03 8.41
N LEU A 42 4.27 -11.30 7.44
CA LEU A 42 5.35 -11.78 6.59
C LEU A 42 6.64 -12.00 7.40
N GLU A 43 7.05 -11.01 8.19
CA GLU A 43 8.19 -11.14 9.11
C GLU A 43 7.94 -12.21 10.18
N ALA A 44 6.70 -12.36 10.67
CA ALA A 44 6.34 -13.43 11.60
C ALA A 44 6.51 -14.82 10.96
N ASN A 45 6.10 -14.99 9.69
CA ASN A 45 6.34 -16.22 8.95
C ASN A 45 7.84 -16.46 8.72
N ASP A 46 8.62 -15.44 8.37
CA ASP A 46 10.07 -15.58 8.17
C ASP A 46 10.80 -15.94 9.46
N TYR A 47 10.34 -15.42 10.59
CA TYR A 47 10.79 -15.79 11.93
C TYR A 47 10.47 -17.25 12.23
N ALA A 48 9.23 -17.69 11.95
CA ALA A 48 8.82 -19.07 12.14
C ALA A 48 9.61 -20.06 11.26
N VAL A 49 9.87 -19.70 9.99
CA VAL A 49 10.72 -20.50 9.10
C VAL A 49 12.12 -20.64 9.68
N GLU A 50 12.74 -19.53 10.10
CA GLU A 50 14.09 -19.53 10.65
C GLU A 50 14.18 -20.38 11.94
N ILE A 51 13.26 -20.18 12.88
CA ILE A 51 13.18 -20.96 14.12
C ILE A 51 12.99 -22.46 13.82
N GLY A 52 12.13 -22.81 12.86
CA GLY A 52 11.93 -24.19 12.43
C GLY A 52 13.18 -24.80 11.77
N GLU A 53 13.87 -24.06 10.91
CA GLU A 53 15.09 -24.51 10.22
C GLU A 53 16.25 -24.71 11.22
N LEU A 54 16.41 -23.81 12.19
CA LEU A 54 17.39 -23.94 13.27
C LEU A 54 17.09 -25.17 14.15
N LEU A 55 15.84 -25.36 14.57
CA LEU A 55 15.48 -26.54 15.36
C LEU A 55 15.69 -27.83 14.55
N SER A 56 15.25 -27.88 13.29
CA SER A 56 15.48 -29.01 12.39
C SER A 56 16.97 -29.35 12.28
N LYS A 57 17.83 -28.34 12.11
CA LYS A 57 19.29 -28.49 12.04
C LYS A 57 19.84 -29.12 13.33
N VAL A 58 19.44 -28.62 14.48
CA VAL A 58 19.90 -29.09 15.79
C VAL A 58 19.40 -30.50 16.09
N LEU A 59 18.11 -30.79 15.83
CA LEU A 59 17.54 -32.14 15.98
C LEU A 59 18.29 -33.15 15.09
N ASN A 60 18.58 -32.82 13.83
CA ASN A 60 19.31 -33.72 12.93
C ASN A 60 20.79 -33.90 13.30
N ARG A 61 21.37 -32.96 14.06
CA ARG A 61 22.76 -33.02 14.55
C ARG A 61 22.88 -33.94 15.75
N HIS A 62 21.96 -33.84 16.70
CA HIS A 62 22.04 -34.58 17.96
C HIS A 62 21.31 -35.92 17.92
N ILE A 63 20.22 -36.04 17.16
CA ILE A 63 19.47 -37.29 17.03
C ILE A 63 20.03 -38.09 15.86
N THR A 64 20.88 -39.04 16.18
CA THR A 64 21.50 -39.97 15.22
C THR A 64 21.19 -41.42 15.59
N ALA A 65 21.31 -42.35 14.64
CA ALA A 65 21.07 -43.77 14.92
C ALA A 65 22.01 -44.31 16.02
N GLU A 66 23.24 -43.80 16.11
CA GLU A 66 24.23 -44.27 17.09
C GLU A 66 23.86 -43.92 18.53
N ILE A 67 23.18 -42.80 18.75
CA ILE A 67 22.77 -42.40 20.10
C ILE A 67 21.46 -43.08 20.53
N LEU A 68 20.68 -43.58 19.57
CA LEU A 68 19.40 -44.20 19.82
C LEU A 68 19.58 -45.67 20.22
N PRO A 69 18.74 -46.20 21.13
CA PRO A 69 18.81 -47.62 21.49
C PRO A 69 18.52 -48.47 20.26
N ASP A 70 19.44 -49.39 19.92
CA ASP A 70 19.36 -50.28 18.77
C ASP A 70 19.16 -49.54 17.41
N GLY A 71 19.55 -48.27 17.31
CA GLY A 71 19.32 -47.46 16.11
C GLY A 71 17.86 -47.06 15.88
N LYS A 72 16.98 -47.28 16.88
CA LYS A 72 15.53 -47.12 16.75
C LYS A 72 15.01 -45.95 17.58
N MET A 73 14.10 -45.19 16.98
CA MET A 73 13.34 -44.15 17.68
C MET A 73 12.16 -44.76 18.45
N TYR A 74 12.19 -44.69 19.78
CA TYR A 74 11.09 -45.14 20.64
C TYR A 74 10.12 -44.01 20.97
N PHE A 75 8.85 -44.35 21.19
CA PHE A 75 7.78 -43.38 21.49
C PHE A 75 8.10 -42.47 22.65
N ASN A 76 8.55 -43.01 23.79
CA ASN A 76 8.91 -42.20 24.96
C ASN A 76 10.07 -41.22 24.69
N ILE A 77 10.98 -41.55 23.77
CA ILE A 77 12.09 -40.67 23.38
C ILE A 77 11.56 -39.57 22.45
N ALA A 78 10.86 -39.95 21.39
CA ALA A 78 10.27 -39.03 20.41
C ALA A 78 9.29 -38.04 21.06
N ASP A 79 8.38 -38.55 21.89
CA ASP A 79 7.34 -37.78 22.58
C ASP A 79 7.96 -36.72 23.49
N ARG A 80 8.90 -37.09 24.37
CA ARG A 80 9.55 -36.15 25.29
C ARG A 80 10.35 -35.09 24.55
N ILE A 81 11.10 -35.47 23.51
CA ILE A 81 11.94 -34.52 22.76
C ILE A 81 11.06 -33.55 21.96
N LEU A 82 10.08 -34.07 21.21
CA LEU A 82 9.26 -33.22 20.35
C LEU A 82 8.31 -32.34 21.15
N ASN A 83 7.69 -32.82 22.23
CA ASN A 83 6.83 -31.98 23.06
C ASN A 83 7.59 -30.80 23.66
N GLU A 84 8.80 -31.04 24.20
CA GLU A 84 9.59 -29.95 24.79
C GLU A 84 10.10 -28.96 23.74
N THR A 85 10.66 -29.47 22.64
CA THR A 85 11.28 -28.60 21.62
C THR A 85 10.25 -27.85 20.76
N LEU A 86 9.15 -28.50 20.36
CA LEU A 86 8.11 -27.85 19.57
C LEU A 86 7.26 -26.89 20.40
N LYS A 87 7.07 -27.16 21.70
CA LYS A 87 6.45 -26.20 22.62
C LYS A 87 7.30 -24.94 22.78
N ASN A 88 8.63 -25.06 22.89
CA ASN A 88 9.51 -23.89 22.91
C ASN A 88 9.37 -23.06 21.62
N ASN A 89 9.38 -23.70 20.45
CA ASN A 89 9.13 -23.02 19.18
C ASN A 89 7.76 -22.33 19.15
N TYR A 90 6.71 -23.02 19.63
CA TYR A 90 5.37 -22.46 19.72
C TYR A 90 5.33 -21.17 20.56
N GLU A 91 5.96 -21.16 21.74
CA GLU A 91 6.00 -19.95 22.59
C GLU A 91 6.75 -18.81 21.88
N LEU A 92 7.95 -19.08 21.35
CA LEU A 92 8.76 -18.07 20.65
C LEU A 92 8.03 -17.45 19.45
N ILE A 93 7.36 -18.27 18.65
CA ILE A 93 6.66 -17.82 17.44
C ILE A 93 5.36 -17.11 17.80
N THR A 94 4.63 -17.62 18.79
CA THR A 94 3.39 -17.01 19.27
C THR A 94 3.66 -15.65 19.90
N ASP A 95 4.73 -15.51 20.68
CA ASP A 95 5.15 -14.24 21.26
C ASP A 95 5.46 -13.21 20.17
N TYR A 96 6.21 -13.61 19.13
CA TYR A 96 6.51 -12.74 18.00
C TYR A 96 5.22 -12.32 17.27
N ALA A 97 4.35 -13.27 16.95
CA ALA A 97 3.09 -13.02 16.24
C ALA A 97 2.11 -12.16 17.04
N GLU A 98 2.02 -12.35 18.37
CA GLU A 98 1.18 -11.52 19.24
C GLU A 98 1.65 -10.06 19.23
N ASN A 99 2.96 -9.83 19.31
CA ASN A 99 3.53 -8.48 19.24
C ASN A 99 3.26 -7.84 17.86
N VAL A 100 3.46 -8.57 16.77
CA VAL A 100 3.09 -8.11 15.42
C VAL A 100 1.62 -7.72 15.36
N GLN A 101 0.71 -8.59 15.83
CA GLN A 101 -0.72 -8.30 15.81
C GLN A 101 -1.09 -7.09 16.68
N ALA A 102 -0.48 -6.94 17.85
CA ALA A 102 -0.70 -5.79 18.72
C ALA A 102 -0.27 -4.48 18.03
N GLN A 103 0.86 -4.51 17.31
CA GLN A 103 1.33 -3.37 16.52
C GLN A 103 0.41 -3.07 15.35
N LEU A 104 -0.06 -4.09 14.62
CA LEU A 104 -1.03 -3.94 13.53
C LEU A 104 -2.36 -3.36 14.04
N ASN A 105 -2.84 -3.83 15.20
CA ASN A 105 -4.03 -3.29 15.85
C ASN A 105 -3.84 -1.82 16.20
N LYS A 106 -2.72 -1.46 16.82
CA LYS A 106 -2.40 -0.08 17.17
C LYS A 106 -2.31 0.82 15.94
N LYS A 107 -1.64 0.37 14.86
CA LYS A 107 -1.56 1.09 13.59
C LYS A 107 -2.92 1.29 12.93
N ALA A 108 -3.83 0.34 13.11
CA ALA A 108 -5.21 0.41 12.62
C ALA A 108 -6.19 1.09 13.59
N GLU A 109 -5.70 1.73 14.66
CA GLU A 109 -6.50 2.36 15.74
C GLU A 109 -7.50 1.40 16.42
N ILE A 110 -7.21 0.10 16.39
CA ILE A 110 -8.00 -0.95 17.02
C ILE A 110 -7.56 -1.07 18.49
N SER A 111 -8.46 -0.77 19.42
CA SER A 111 -8.22 -0.87 20.87
C SER A 111 -8.41 -2.29 21.43
N LEU A 112 -8.24 -3.32 20.60
CA LEU A 112 -8.38 -4.72 20.98
C LEU A 112 -7.01 -5.37 21.15
N LYS A 113 -6.89 -6.20 22.20
CA LYS A 113 -5.68 -7.01 22.42
C LYS A 113 -5.61 -8.13 21.39
N ALA A 114 -4.39 -8.44 20.97
CA ALA A 114 -4.10 -9.62 20.18
C ALA A 114 -4.53 -10.89 20.93
N LYS A 115 -4.94 -11.91 20.17
CA LYS A 115 -5.27 -13.23 20.65
C LYS A 115 -4.12 -14.18 20.34
N ARG A 116 -3.83 -15.05 21.29
CA ARG A 116 -2.89 -16.17 21.11
C ARG A 116 -3.65 -17.39 20.58
N PRO A 117 -3.13 -18.10 19.57
CA PRO A 117 -3.67 -19.40 19.20
C PRO A 117 -3.45 -20.42 20.32
N GLN A 118 -4.09 -21.58 20.24
CA GLN A 118 -3.76 -22.73 21.08
C GLN A 118 -2.73 -23.60 20.36
N ILE A 119 -1.83 -24.23 21.11
CA ILE A 119 -0.88 -25.18 20.52
C ILE A 119 -1.62 -26.38 19.92
N ASN A 120 -1.28 -26.72 18.69
CA ASN A 120 -1.87 -27.86 17.99
C ASN A 120 -1.19 -29.17 18.41
N GLN A 121 -1.67 -29.77 19.51
CA GLN A 121 -1.12 -31.01 20.05
C GLN A 121 -1.26 -32.18 19.06
N ASP A 122 -2.37 -32.26 18.31
CA ASP A 122 -2.59 -33.30 17.32
C ASP A 122 -1.50 -33.33 16.23
N ARG A 123 -0.97 -32.15 15.84
CA ARG A 123 0.18 -32.07 14.92
C ARG A 123 1.45 -32.61 15.55
N ILE A 124 1.72 -32.31 16.82
CA ILE A 124 2.89 -32.84 17.55
C ILE A 124 2.79 -34.36 17.64
N ASP A 125 1.63 -34.87 18.06
CA ASP A 125 1.37 -36.30 18.19
C ASP A 125 1.50 -37.01 16.84
N SER A 126 1.06 -36.38 15.75
CA SER A 126 1.25 -36.89 14.39
C SER A 126 2.73 -36.99 14.00
N LEU A 127 3.57 -36.01 14.36
CA LEU A 127 5.02 -36.06 14.12
C LEU A 127 5.69 -37.16 14.95
N VAL A 128 5.32 -37.30 16.22
CA VAL A 128 5.79 -38.39 17.11
C VAL A 128 5.44 -39.75 16.51
N ASN A 129 4.19 -39.94 16.12
CA ASN A 129 3.72 -41.20 15.52
C ASN A 129 4.45 -41.53 14.20
N LYS A 130 4.75 -40.52 13.37
CA LYS A 130 5.53 -40.72 12.14
C LYS A 130 6.99 -41.11 12.44
N LEU A 131 7.62 -40.52 13.45
CA LEU A 131 8.99 -40.84 13.86
C LEU A 131 9.16 -42.25 14.40
N VAL A 132 8.11 -42.84 14.98
CA VAL A 132 8.17 -44.20 15.54
C VAL A 132 7.60 -45.26 14.61
N SER A 133 7.26 -44.88 13.37
CA SER A 133 6.55 -45.75 12.43
C SER A 133 7.42 -46.85 11.81
N LYS A 134 8.75 -46.78 11.98
CA LYS A 134 9.73 -47.74 11.45
C LYS A 134 10.77 -48.05 12.52
N ASP A 135 11.37 -49.24 12.40
CA ASP A 135 12.46 -49.66 13.29
C ASP A 135 13.77 -48.91 12.98
N ASP A 136 14.09 -48.74 11.71
CA ASP A 136 15.26 -47.97 11.27
C ASP A 136 15.00 -46.47 11.33
N PHE A 137 15.73 -45.77 12.20
CA PHE A 137 15.62 -44.32 12.35
C PHE A 137 15.95 -43.56 11.06
N GLU A 138 16.91 -44.03 10.25
CA GLU A 138 17.28 -43.29 9.04
C GLU A 138 16.14 -43.26 8.01
N ALA A 139 15.26 -44.26 8.02
CA ALA A 139 14.06 -44.30 7.18
C ALA A 139 13.01 -43.23 7.57
N VAL A 140 13.03 -42.73 8.81
CA VAL A 140 12.05 -41.77 9.36
C VAL A 140 12.66 -40.42 9.73
N ARG A 141 13.99 -40.30 9.68
CA ARG A 141 14.75 -39.08 10.00
C ARG A 141 14.28 -37.84 9.22
N PHE A 142 13.72 -38.03 8.03
CA PHE A 142 13.16 -36.94 7.22
C PHE A 142 12.04 -36.15 7.94
N ILE A 143 11.38 -36.74 8.95
CA ILE A 143 10.36 -36.07 9.77
C ILE A 143 10.96 -34.92 10.59
N LEU A 144 12.24 -35.01 10.97
CA LEU A 144 12.95 -33.95 11.70
C LEU A 144 13.38 -32.77 10.82
N LYS A 145 13.02 -32.78 9.53
CA LYS A 145 13.42 -31.74 8.56
C LYS A 145 12.26 -30.79 8.31
N GLU A 146 11.77 -30.78 7.08
CA GLU A 146 10.73 -29.89 6.60
C GLU A 146 9.41 -29.95 7.40
N PRO A 147 8.97 -31.08 7.97
CA PRO A 147 7.78 -31.10 8.84
C PRO A 147 7.92 -30.23 10.10
N ILE A 148 9.13 -30.08 10.66
CA ILE A 148 9.39 -29.17 11.79
C ILE A 148 9.20 -27.71 11.36
N VAL A 149 9.69 -27.35 10.18
CA VAL A 149 9.50 -26.01 9.61
C VAL A 149 8.03 -25.75 9.31
N ASN A 150 7.32 -26.74 8.77
CA ASN A 150 5.90 -26.63 8.49
C ASN A 150 5.07 -26.42 9.77
N PHE A 151 5.37 -27.15 10.84
CA PHE A 151 4.76 -26.95 12.15
C PHE A 151 4.98 -25.50 12.63
N SER A 152 6.22 -25.01 12.58
CA SER A 152 6.55 -23.63 12.95
C SER A 152 5.73 -22.60 12.15
N GLN A 153 5.67 -22.72 10.82
CA GLN A 153 4.88 -21.80 9.98
C GLN A 153 3.39 -21.85 10.31
N SER A 154 2.88 -23.04 10.63
CA SER A 154 1.46 -23.23 10.92
C SER A 154 1.00 -22.47 12.17
N ILE A 155 1.89 -22.22 13.14
CA ILE A 155 1.59 -21.42 14.33
C ILE A 155 1.27 -19.97 13.95
N VAL A 156 1.92 -19.43 12.92
CA VAL A 156 1.64 -18.08 12.41
C VAL A 156 0.28 -18.04 11.73
N ASP A 157 -0.04 -19.04 10.93
CA ASP A 157 -1.36 -19.16 10.27
C ASP A 157 -2.47 -19.28 11.32
N ASP A 158 -2.29 -20.12 12.34
CA ASP A 158 -3.23 -20.28 13.45
C ASP A 158 -3.38 -18.95 14.24
N ALA A 159 -2.30 -18.18 14.42
CA ALA A 159 -2.34 -16.86 15.04
C ALA A 159 -3.12 -15.84 14.21
N ILE A 160 -2.99 -15.87 12.88
CA ILE A 160 -3.79 -15.02 11.98
C ILE A 160 -5.27 -15.40 12.12
N GLU A 161 -5.58 -16.69 12.03
CA GLU A 161 -6.95 -17.20 12.07
C GLU A 161 -7.70 -16.75 13.32
N VAL A 162 -7.12 -16.93 14.52
CA VAL A 162 -7.78 -16.54 15.78
C VAL A 162 -7.99 -15.03 15.90
N ASN A 163 -7.11 -14.20 15.31
CA ASN A 163 -7.23 -12.75 15.37
C ASN A 163 -8.21 -12.21 14.33
N VAL A 164 -8.22 -12.81 13.13
CA VAL A 164 -9.21 -12.53 12.09
C VAL A 164 -10.61 -12.89 12.58
N ASP A 165 -10.80 -14.08 13.14
CA ASP A 165 -12.07 -14.53 13.72
C ASP A 165 -12.51 -13.61 14.86
N PHE A 166 -11.60 -13.24 15.76
CA PHE A 166 -11.89 -12.31 16.84
C PHE A 166 -12.34 -10.94 16.31
N HIS A 167 -11.65 -10.39 15.30
CA HIS A 167 -12.01 -9.13 14.67
C HIS A 167 -13.36 -9.20 13.92
N ALA A 168 -13.63 -10.31 13.24
CA ALA A 168 -14.91 -10.54 12.57
C ALA A 168 -16.07 -10.67 13.57
N LYS A 169 -15.87 -11.35 14.71
CA LYS A 169 -16.87 -11.48 15.78
C LYS A 169 -17.25 -10.15 16.41
N VAL A 170 -16.31 -9.20 16.50
CA VAL A 170 -16.62 -7.82 16.91
C VAL A 170 -17.10 -6.95 15.75
N GLY A 171 -17.35 -7.56 14.58
CA GLY A 171 -17.97 -7.03 13.35
C GLY A 171 -17.06 -6.22 12.42
N MET A 172 -15.74 -6.31 12.59
CA MET A 172 -14.80 -5.75 11.61
C MET A 172 -14.83 -6.58 10.33
N ALA A 173 -14.38 -6.03 9.21
CA ALA A 173 -14.28 -6.73 7.93
C ALA A 173 -12.80 -7.04 7.57
N PRO A 174 -12.18 -8.00 8.26
CA PRO A 174 -10.77 -8.35 8.04
C PRO A 174 -10.56 -8.94 6.64
N LYS A 175 -9.38 -8.67 6.07
CA LYS A 175 -8.96 -9.23 4.79
C LYS A 175 -7.73 -10.10 4.96
N ILE A 176 -7.75 -11.26 4.31
CA ILE A 176 -6.63 -12.20 4.28
C ILE A 176 -5.99 -12.12 2.91
N ILE A 177 -4.67 -12.06 2.86
CA ILE A 177 -3.90 -12.01 1.64
C ILE A 177 -3.08 -13.31 1.58
N ARG A 178 -3.33 -14.14 0.58
CA ARG A 178 -2.55 -15.36 0.35
C ARG A 178 -1.60 -15.11 -0.81
N THR A 179 -0.31 -15.32 -0.61
CA THR A 179 0.70 -15.15 -1.66
C THR A 179 1.35 -16.50 -1.97
N ALA A 180 1.27 -16.93 -3.23
CA ALA A 180 1.86 -18.19 -3.66
C ALA A 180 3.31 -18.00 -4.11
N VAL A 181 4.21 -18.90 -3.71
CA VAL A 181 5.60 -18.89 -4.22
C VAL A 181 5.66 -19.38 -5.67
N GLY A 182 6.68 -19.00 -6.45
CA GLY A 182 6.74 -19.28 -7.89
C GLY A 182 6.60 -20.77 -8.29
N LYS A 183 7.02 -21.71 -7.43
CA LYS A 183 6.88 -23.16 -7.61
C LYS A 183 5.70 -23.78 -6.84
N ALA A 184 4.72 -22.97 -6.41
CA ALA A 184 3.57 -23.46 -5.66
C ALA A 184 2.70 -24.45 -6.46
N CYS A 185 2.08 -25.39 -5.73
CA CYS A 185 1.18 -26.38 -6.31
C CYS A 185 -0.11 -25.74 -6.84
N LYS A 186 -0.88 -26.49 -7.66
CA LYS A 186 -2.14 -26.01 -8.24
C LYS A 186 -3.16 -25.55 -7.18
N TRP A 187 -3.22 -26.25 -6.05
CA TRP A 187 -4.13 -25.90 -4.95
C TRP A 187 -3.76 -24.55 -4.32
N CYS A 188 -2.48 -24.31 -3.98
CA CYS A 188 -2.04 -23.02 -3.44
C CYS A 188 -2.24 -21.86 -4.42
N ARG A 189 -1.97 -22.06 -5.73
CA ARG A 189 -2.24 -21.01 -6.73
C ARG A 189 -3.72 -20.66 -6.83
N LYS A 190 -4.62 -21.61 -6.60
CA LYS A 190 -6.07 -21.36 -6.59
C LYS A 190 -6.50 -20.51 -5.38
N LEU A 191 -5.78 -20.61 -4.27
CA LEU A 191 -6.04 -19.84 -3.06
C LEU A 191 -5.36 -18.47 -3.04
N GLU A 192 -4.51 -18.16 -4.03
CA GLU A 192 -3.82 -16.88 -4.12
C GLU A 192 -4.79 -15.70 -4.31
N GLY A 193 -4.49 -14.57 -3.65
CA GLY A 193 -5.26 -13.36 -3.77
C GLY A 193 -5.78 -12.82 -2.42
N ILE A 194 -6.65 -11.82 -2.51
CA ILE A 194 -7.22 -11.12 -1.36
C ILE A 194 -8.62 -11.67 -1.10
N HIS A 195 -8.83 -12.18 0.13
CA HIS A 195 -10.07 -12.79 0.56
C HIS A 195 -10.77 -11.93 1.62
N ASP A 196 -12.07 -11.70 1.44
CA ASP A 196 -12.92 -11.13 2.48
C ASP A 196 -13.34 -12.27 3.43
N TYR A 197 -12.96 -12.16 4.70
CA TYR A 197 -13.18 -13.24 5.67
C TYR A 197 -14.67 -13.63 5.80
N HIS A 198 -15.59 -12.67 5.72
CA HIS A 198 -17.03 -12.97 5.80
C HIS A 198 -17.58 -13.69 4.56
N SER A 199 -16.84 -13.62 3.46
CA SER A 199 -17.21 -14.27 2.19
C SER A 199 -16.55 -15.63 2.02
N LEU A 200 -15.70 -16.05 2.97
CA LEU A 200 -15.09 -17.37 2.95
C LEU A 200 -16.15 -18.45 3.16
N LYS A 201 -16.12 -19.45 2.29
CA LYS A 201 -17.00 -20.63 2.41
C LYS A 201 -16.37 -21.73 3.26
N ASN A 202 -15.06 -21.68 3.46
CA ASN A 202 -14.25 -22.62 4.24
C ASN A 202 -12.94 -21.99 4.71
N GLU A 203 -12.23 -22.69 5.59
CA GLU A 203 -10.96 -22.27 6.21
C GLU A 203 -9.72 -22.63 5.36
N ASP A 204 -9.90 -23.08 4.12
CA ASP A 204 -8.81 -23.51 3.22
C ASP A 204 -7.71 -22.46 3.05
N VAL A 205 -8.07 -21.17 3.21
CA VAL A 205 -7.16 -20.03 3.08
C VAL A 205 -6.10 -19.99 4.18
N PHE A 206 -6.29 -20.67 5.31
CA PHE A 206 -5.29 -20.81 6.37
C PHE A 206 -4.47 -22.11 6.23
N HIS A 207 -5.04 -23.14 5.62
CA HIS A 207 -4.37 -24.43 5.50
C HIS A 207 -3.13 -24.42 4.59
N ARG A 208 -2.20 -25.33 4.85
CA ARG A 208 -0.96 -25.52 4.10
C ARG A 208 -0.79 -27.00 3.76
N HIS A 209 -0.19 -27.27 2.61
CA HIS A 209 0.31 -28.62 2.31
C HIS A 209 1.70 -28.83 2.94
N ASP A 210 2.10 -30.09 3.01
CA ASP A 210 3.47 -30.46 3.37
C ASP A 210 4.46 -29.72 2.46
N ASN A 211 5.54 -29.19 3.06
CA ASN A 211 6.61 -28.46 2.39
C ASN A 211 6.17 -27.16 1.66
N CYS A 212 5.07 -26.54 2.08
CA CYS A 212 4.63 -25.25 1.54
C CYS A 212 5.49 -24.09 2.06
N ARG A 213 5.78 -23.10 1.19
CA ARG A 213 6.40 -21.81 1.58
C ARG A 213 5.49 -20.60 1.27
N CYS A 214 4.23 -20.83 0.88
CA CYS A 214 3.27 -19.75 0.60
C CYS A 214 2.92 -18.99 1.88
N THR A 215 2.77 -17.69 1.82
CA THR A 215 2.49 -16.85 2.99
C THR A 215 1.01 -16.55 3.11
N VAL A 216 0.53 -16.48 4.34
CA VAL A 216 -0.72 -15.83 4.72
C VAL A 216 -0.33 -14.52 5.36
N ASP A 217 -0.86 -13.44 4.84
CA ASP A 217 -0.76 -12.13 5.44
C ASP A 217 -2.15 -11.63 5.82
N TYR A 218 -2.19 -10.77 6.82
CA TYR A 218 -3.42 -10.29 7.42
C TYR A 218 -3.42 -8.77 7.44
N PHE A 219 -4.43 -8.20 6.79
CA PHE A 219 -4.74 -6.79 6.90
C PHE A 219 -6.01 -6.62 7.74
N PRO A 220 -5.91 -6.09 8.98
CA PRO A 220 -7.07 -5.87 9.84
C PRO A 220 -8.18 -5.02 9.22
N GLY A 221 -7.84 -4.27 8.16
CA GLY A 221 -8.71 -3.26 7.58
C GLY A 221 -8.84 -2.06 8.53
N GLU A 222 -9.14 -0.88 7.98
CA GLU A 222 -9.60 0.22 8.82
C GLU A 222 -10.87 -0.25 9.53
N GLY A 223 -10.83 -0.31 10.87
CA GLY A 223 -11.92 -0.81 11.70
C GLY A 223 -13.26 -0.15 11.36
N LYS A 224 -14.36 -0.88 11.59
CA LYS A 224 -15.76 -0.44 11.42
C LYS A 224 -15.91 1.08 11.38
N LYS A 225 -16.25 1.63 10.22
CA LYS A 225 -16.61 3.05 10.15
C LYS A 225 -18.07 3.22 10.57
N GLN A 226 -18.28 3.40 11.87
CA GLN A 226 -19.27 4.39 12.29
C GLN A 226 -18.65 5.74 11.96
N ASN A 227 -19.27 6.50 11.08
CA ASN A 227 -18.81 7.85 10.81
C ASN A 227 -18.94 8.66 12.11
N VAL A 228 -17.82 9.00 12.74
CA VAL A 228 -17.75 9.66 14.05
C VAL A 228 -18.46 11.02 14.05
N TRP A 229 -18.56 11.66 12.88
CA TRP A 229 -19.12 12.99 12.71
C TRP A 229 -20.61 12.97 12.31
N THR A 230 -21.08 11.97 11.55
CA THR A 230 -22.49 11.89 11.11
C THR A 230 -23.33 10.85 11.85
N LYS A 231 -22.71 9.93 12.59
CA LYS A 231 -23.34 8.81 13.34
C LYS A 231 -24.29 7.94 12.53
N GLN A 232 -24.29 8.03 11.20
CA GLN A 232 -25.18 7.23 10.35
C GLN A 232 -24.64 5.80 10.19
N GLU A 233 -25.51 4.83 10.42
CA GLU A 233 -25.28 3.42 10.13
C GLU A 233 -25.76 3.10 8.71
N ARG A 234 -24.96 2.40 7.90
CA ARG A 234 -25.34 2.03 6.52
C ARG A 234 -24.98 0.59 6.18
N LYS A 235 -25.85 -0.07 5.41
CA LYS A 235 -25.66 -1.46 4.93
C LYS A 235 -24.58 -1.52 3.85
N ILE A 236 -23.85 -2.63 3.83
CA ILE A 236 -22.71 -2.88 2.94
C ILE A 236 -23.15 -2.85 1.47
N ALA A 237 -22.54 -1.97 0.67
CA ALA A 237 -22.73 -1.90 -0.77
C ALA A 237 -22.26 -3.17 -1.48
N LYS A 238 -23.18 -3.77 -2.25
CA LYS A 238 -23.02 -5.08 -2.88
C LYS A 238 -22.11 -5.06 -4.12
N ASN A 239 -21.81 -3.88 -4.67
CA ASN A 239 -20.99 -3.74 -5.88
C ASN A 239 -20.04 -2.53 -5.84
N SER A 240 -19.04 -2.54 -6.71
CA SER A 240 -17.93 -1.59 -6.76
C SER A 240 -18.39 -0.14 -6.97
N SER A 241 -19.41 0.10 -7.79
CA SER A 241 -19.97 1.42 -8.05
C SER A 241 -20.66 2.02 -6.82
N GLN A 242 -21.41 1.22 -6.06
CA GLN A 242 -22.03 1.68 -4.80
C GLN A 242 -20.98 1.91 -3.70
N ARG A 243 -19.91 1.10 -3.65
CA ARG A 243 -18.79 1.31 -2.71
C ARG A 243 -18.06 2.63 -2.96
N LYS A 244 -17.74 2.94 -4.23
CA LYS A 244 -17.14 4.24 -4.62
C LYS A 244 -18.06 5.40 -4.26
N ARG A 245 -19.37 5.26 -4.48
CA ARG A 245 -20.37 6.28 -4.14
C ARG A 245 -20.44 6.54 -2.63
N HIS A 246 -20.43 5.49 -1.80
CA HIS A 246 -20.42 5.65 -0.34
C HIS A 246 -19.12 6.24 0.18
N GLN A 247 -17.97 5.77 -0.32
CA GLN A 247 -16.66 6.33 0.05
C GLN A 247 -16.60 7.83 -0.26
N PHE A 248 -17.14 8.23 -1.41
CA PHE A 248 -17.23 9.62 -1.80
C PHE A 248 -18.18 10.45 -0.92
N GLU A 249 -19.35 9.92 -0.57
CA GLU A 249 -20.27 10.57 0.37
C GLU A 249 -19.65 10.72 1.77
N ASP A 250 -18.86 9.75 2.23
CA ASP A 250 -18.15 9.82 3.50
C ASP A 250 -17.03 10.88 3.48
N ILE A 251 -16.26 10.96 2.39
CA ILE A 251 -15.24 12.01 2.20
C ILE A 251 -15.90 13.39 2.25
N LYS A 252 -17.03 13.57 1.56
CA LYS A 252 -17.80 14.82 1.60
C LYS A 252 -18.27 15.20 2.99
N ALA A 253 -18.79 14.24 3.74
CA ALA A 253 -19.30 14.49 5.08
C ALA A 253 -18.17 14.81 6.07
N ASN A 254 -17.07 14.05 6.03
CA ASN A 254 -15.96 14.22 6.96
C ASN A 254 -15.20 15.53 6.73
N ASN A 255 -15.05 15.93 5.47
CA ASN A 255 -14.35 17.16 5.11
C ASN A 255 -15.28 18.36 4.96
N HIS A 256 -16.58 18.24 5.25
CA HIS A 256 -17.56 19.32 5.03
C HIS A 256 -17.14 20.64 5.68
N LYS A 257 -16.61 20.62 6.91
CA LYS A 257 -16.20 21.82 7.63
C LYS A 257 -14.98 22.49 6.98
N THR A 258 -13.96 21.71 6.63
CA THR A 258 -12.73 22.20 5.99
C THR A 258 -13.00 22.66 4.56
N ASP A 259 -13.76 21.88 3.79
CA ASP A 259 -14.16 22.22 2.42
C ASP A 259 -15.08 23.42 2.38
N SER A 260 -15.98 23.60 3.37
CA SER A 260 -16.79 24.81 3.47
C SER A 260 -15.94 26.05 3.75
N ALA A 261 -14.88 25.93 4.55
CA ALA A 261 -13.96 27.03 4.83
C ALA A 261 -13.12 27.38 3.60
N GLU A 262 -12.62 26.37 2.89
CA GLU A 262 -11.91 26.54 1.63
C GLU A 262 -12.80 27.15 0.55
N TYR A 263 -14.04 26.66 0.41
CA TYR A 263 -15.04 27.22 -0.50
C TYR A 263 -15.33 28.69 -0.19
N LYS A 264 -15.45 29.07 1.08
CA LYS A 264 -15.63 30.48 1.48
C LYS A 264 -14.41 31.32 1.10
N LYS A 265 -13.19 30.84 1.36
CA LYS A 265 -11.96 31.56 1.00
C LYS A 265 -11.83 31.74 -0.51
N LEU A 266 -12.14 30.70 -1.28
CA LEU A 266 -12.18 30.77 -2.75
C LEU A 266 -13.25 31.75 -3.24
N LEU A 267 -14.43 31.73 -2.63
CA LEU A 267 -15.54 32.63 -2.97
C LEU A 267 -15.19 34.10 -2.70
N GLU A 268 -14.47 34.40 -1.61
CA GLU A 268 -13.98 35.75 -1.29
C GLU A 268 -13.00 36.28 -2.34
N VAL A 269 -12.16 35.41 -2.92
CA VAL A 269 -11.15 35.81 -3.90
C VAL A 269 -11.69 35.83 -5.33
N LEU A 270 -12.47 34.83 -5.73
CA LEU A 270 -12.89 34.60 -7.13
C LEU A 270 -14.29 35.14 -7.47
N GLY A 271 -15.10 35.43 -6.46
CA GLY A 271 -16.49 35.84 -6.64
C GLY A 271 -17.42 34.68 -7.02
N LYS A 272 -18.74 34.94 -6.96
CA LYS A 272 -19.77 33.91 -7.12
C LYS A 272 -19.82 33.30 -8.52
N ASP A 273 -19.55 34.11 -9.55
CA ASP A 273 -19.73 33.70 -10.95
C ASP A 273 -18.64 32.72 -11.42
N ASN A 274 -17.50 32.68 -10.74
CA ASN A 274 -16.38 31.80 -11.04
C ASN A 274 -16.32 30.56 -10.13
N MET A 275 -17.31 30.37 -9.25
CA MET A 275 -17.34 29.31 -8.25
C MET A 275 -18.43 28.28 -8.54
N PRO A 276 -18.26 27.02 -8.08
CA PRO A 276 -19.34 26.04 -8.09
C PRO A 276 -20.55 26.58 -7.32
N VAL A 277 -21.76 26.32 -7.81
CA VAL A 277 -23.01 26.90 -7.27
C VAL A 277 -23.29 26.57 -5.79
N SER A 278 -22.61 25.57 -5.23
CA SER A 278 -22.74 25.17 -3.82
C SER A 278 -21.50 24.42 -3.33
N VAL A 279 -21.35 24.33 -2.01
CA VAL A 279 -20.30 23.51 -1.36
C VAL A 279 -20.37 22.06 -1.82
N ALA A 280 -21.58 21.49 -1.98
CA ALA A 280 -21.75 20.12 -2.43
C ALA A 280 -21.23 19.88 -3.86
N LYS A 281 -21.40 20.88 -4.73
CA LYS A 281 -20.87 20.87 -6.11
C LYS A 281 -19.35 21.13 -6.13
N PHE A 282 -18.86 21.99 -5.23
CA PHE A 282 -17.42 22.18 -5.03
C PHE A 282 -16.72 20.89 -4.59
N GLN A 283 -17.28 20.17 -3.61
CA GLN A 283 -16.73 18.88 -3.19
C GLN A 283 -16.81 17.83 -4.31
N GLU A 284 -17.84 17.89 -5.16
CA GLU A 284 -17.92 17.00 -6.31
C GLU A 284 -16.77 17.22 -7.28
N MET A 285 -16.53 18.46 -7.65
CA MET A 285 -15.41 18.86 -8.49
C MET A 285 -14.07 18.49 -7.85
N LYS A 286 -13.86 18.81 -6.57
CA LYS A 286 -12.60 18.57 -5.86
C LYS A 286 -12.16 17.10 -5.85
N TYR A 287 -13.11 16.18 -5.65
CA TYR A 287 -12.79 14.77 -5.43
C TYR A 287 -13.01 13.87 -6.65
N ASN A 288 -13.73 14.34 -7.67
CA ASN A 288 -13.97 13.57 -8.89
C ASN A 288 -13.43 14.25 -10.18
N GLU A 289 -13.18 15.55 -10.17
CA GLU A 289 -12.72 16.32 -11.33
C GLU A 289 -11.38 17.02 -10.99
N THR A 290 -10.34 16.22 -10.68
CA THR A 290 -9.04 16.71 -10.21
C THR A 290 -8.47 17.83 -11.07
N GLU A 291 -8.52 17.69 -12.39
CA GLU A 291 -8.01 18.73 -13.29
C GLU A 291 -8.75 20.06 -13.18
N ARG A 292 -10.07 20.01 -13.03
CA ARG A 292 -10.91 21.20 -12.93
C ARG A 292 -10.74 21.88 -11.57
N TYR A 293 -10.51 21.10 -10.52
CA TYR A 293 -10.15 21.62 -9.22
C TYR A 293 -8.79 22.31 -9.23
N GLU A 294 -7.79 21.71 -9.87
CA GLU A 294 -6.48 22.34 -10.03
C GLU A 294 -6.56 23.64 -10.82
N GLN A 295 -7.35 23.69 -11.90
CA GLN A 295 -7.62 24.95 -12.64
C GLN A 295 -8.25 26.02 -11.75
N LEU A 296 -9.18 25.66 -10.87
CA LEU A 296 -9.79 26.61 -9.93
C LEU A 296 -8.77 27.17 -8.92
N LEU A 297 -7.83 26.34 -8.46
CA LEU A 297 -6.74 26.77 -7.57
C LEU A 297 -5.73 27.67 -8.30
N ASP A 298 -5.36 27.33 -9.54
CA ASP A 298 -4.47 28.13 -10.37
C ASP A 298 -5.12 29.52 -10.64
N LYS A 299 -6.43 29.55 -10.93
CA LYS A 299 -7.22 30.78 -11.06
C LYS A 299 -7.21 31.61 -9.77
N MET A 300 -7.42 31.00 -8.61
CA MET A 300 -7.31 31.67 -7.31
C MET A 300 -5.92 32.26 -7.09
N PHE A 301 -4.87 31.53 -7.46
CA PHE A 301 -3.49 31.98 -7.29
C PHE A 301 -3.22 33.24 -8.13
N ILE A 302 -3.58 33.23 -9.41
CA ILE A 302 -3.42 34.40 -10.29
C ILE A 302 -4.22 35.59 -9.74
N GLN A 303 -5.48 35.38 -9.37
CA GLN A 303 -6.33 36.46 -8.86
C GLN A 303 -5.76 37.08 -7.59
N ASN A 304 -5.19 36.28 -6.69
CA ASN A 304 -4.52 36.80 -5.50
C ASN A 304 -3.31 37.65 -5.85
N LYS A 305 -2.50 37.26 -6.84
CA LYS A 305 -1.34 38.06 -7.28
C LYS A 305 -1.75 39.40 -7.87
N PHE A 306 -2.90 39.46 -8.53
CA PHE A 306 -3.50 40.72 -8.97
C PHE A 306 -3.99 41.55 -7.78
N ASN A 307 -4.74 40.92 -6.86
CA ASN A 307 -5.29 41.60 -5.69
C ASN A 307 -4.19 42.17 -4.77
N THR A 308 -3.04 41.49 -4.64
CA THR A 308 -1.88 41.97 -3.86
C THR A 308 -1.02 42.98 -4.60
N GLY A 309 -1.28 43.22 -5.90
CA GLY A 309 -0.47 44.10 -6.75
C GLY A 309 0.92 43.55 -7.06
N GLU A 310 1.18 42.27 -6.80
CA GLU A 310 2.42 41.62 -7.20
C GLU A 310 2.52 41.49 -8.71
N TRP A 311 1.39 41.24 -9.38
CA TRP A 311 1.25 41.21 -10.83
C TRP A 311 0.26 42.26 -11.31
N LEU A 312 0.53 42.83 -12.48
CA LEU A 312 -0.34 43.81 -13.10
C LEU A 312 -1.27 43.11 -14.11
N ASP A 313 -2.58 43.18 -13.88
CA ASP A 313 -3.61 42.60 -14.75
C ASP A 313 -3.85 43.47 -15.99
N LYS A 314 -2.82 43.59 -16.83
CA LYS A 314 -2.86 44.29 -18.12
C LYS A 314 -1.72 43.81 -19.00
N ILE A 315 -1.90 43.81 -20.32
CA ILE A 315 -0.79 43.60 -21.24
C ILE A 315 0.24 44.72 -21.13
N ASN A 316 1.51 44.34 -21.17
CA ASN A 316 2.64 45.25 -21.30
C ASN A 316 2.95 45.44 -22.80
N PRO A 317 2.69 46.63 -23.38
CA PRO A 317 2.84 46.84 -24.82
C PRO A 317 4.27 46.64 -25.32
N GLU A 318 5.28 47.03 -24.53
CA GLU A 318 6.69 46.91 -24.91
C GLU A 318 7.15 45.45 -25.00
N LYS A 319 6.70 44.61 -24.06
CA LYS A 319 6.97 43.17 -24.10
C LYS A 319 6.16 42.50 -25.21
N GLN A 320 4.91 42.92 -25.40
CA GLN A 320 4.01 42.33 -26.38
C GLN A 320 4.44 42.61 -27.84
N ALA A 321 5.03 43.79 -28.11
CA ALA A 321 5.46 44.19 -29.45
C ALA A 321 6.36 43.15 -30.14
N LYS A 322 7.16 42.40 -29.39
CA LYS A 322 8.09 41.39 -29.91
C LYS A 322 7.42 40.12 -30.46
N HIS A 323 6.09 40.03 -30.37
CA HIS A 323 5.30 38.86 -30.73
C HIS A 323 4.33 39.12 -31.89
N PHE A 324 4.45 40.25 -32.60
CA PHE A 324 3.65 40.58 -33.78
C PHE A 324 4.44 40.39 -35.08
N GLN A 325 3.75 40.06 -36.17
CA GLN A 325 4.37 39.76 -37.47
C GLN A 325 5.35 40.84 -37.93
N SER A 326 5.00 42.12 -37.79
CA SER A 326 5.82 43.26 -38.22
C SER A 326 7.05 43.52 -37.36
N SER A 327 7.07 43.04 -36.11
CA SER A 327 8.09 43.36 -35.09
C SER A 327 8.60 42.14 -34.32
N ALA A 328 8.35 40.94 -34.85
CA ALA A 328 8.76 39.68 -34.26
C ALA A 328 10.28 39.62 -34.16
N VAL A 329 10.77 39.10 -33.03
CA VAL A 329 12.20 38.77 -32.90
C VAL A 329 12.53 37.64 -33.87
N ASP A 330 13.66 37.77 -34.57
CA ASP A 330 14.12 36.74 -35.51
C ASP A 330 14.18 35.36 -34.85
N GLY A 331 13.66 34.34 -35.53
CA GLY A 331 13.56 32.98 -34.97
C GLY A 331 12.41 32.74 -33.99
N LYS A 332 11.40 33.63 -33.90
CA LYS A 332 10.25 33.49 -32.99
C LYS A 332 8.92 33.50 -33.73
N SER A 333 7.99 32.70 -33.22
CA SER A 333 6.58 32.65 -33.63
C SER A 333 5.89 33.98 -33.33
N TYR A 334 4.85 34.31 -34.10
CA TYR A 334 4.19 35.63 -34.04
C TYR A 334 2.68 35.54 -34.25
N PHE A 335 1.96 36.52 -33.71
CA PHE A 335 0.57 36.85 -34.05
C PHE A 335 0.52 37.75 -35.29
N TYR A 336 -0.57 37.69 -36.05
CA TYR A 336 -0.82 38.70 -37.08
C TYR A 336 -1.05 40.08 -36.46
N ASP A 337 -0.67 41.14 -37.17
CA ASP A 337 -0.70 42.51 -36.64
C ASP A 337 -2.13 42.99 -36.32
N GLU A 338 -3.15 42.45 -37.02
CA GLU A 338 -4.57 42.74 -36.79
C GLU A 338 -5.19 42.06 -35.56
N VAL A 339 -4.45 41.18 -34.86
CA VAL A 339 -4.98 40.43 -33.72
C VAL A 339 -5.14 41.33 -32.49
N ASP A 340 -6.35 41.34 -31.95
CA ASP A 340 -6.65 42.00 -30.67
C ASP A 340 -6.16 41.16 -29.49
N VAL A 341 -4.90 41.36 -29.13
CA VAL A 341 -4.23 40.63 -28.03
C VAL A 341 -4.76 41.00 -26.65
N GLU A 342 -5.35 42.18 -26.46
CA GLU A 342 -5.97 42.57 -25.19
C GLU A 342 -7.27 41.78 -24.99
N ASN A 343 -8.10 41.67 -26.04
CA ASN A 343 -9.29 40.83 -26.02
C ASN A 343 -8.95 39.35 -25.81
N LEU A 344 -7.91 38.83 -26.49
CA LEU A 344 -7.43 37.48 -26.24
C LEU A 344 -6.98 37.28 -24.78
N TYR A 345 -6.22 38.23 -24.24
CA TYR A 345 -5.78 38.18 -22.85
C TYR A 345 -6.98 38.15 -21.89
N ASP A 346 -7.93 39.07 -22.01
CA ASP A 346 -9.10 39.13 -21.14
C ASP A 346 -10.01 37.91 -21.28
N LYS A 347 -10.10 37.35 -22.49
CA LYS A 347 -10.90 36.16 -22.77
C LYS A 347 -10.32 34.89 -22.15
N TYR A 348 -9.00 34.74 -22.16
CA TYR A 348 -8.34 33.47 -21.82
C TYR A 348 -7.54 33.49 -20.52
N LYS A 349 -7.28 34.66 -19.91
CA LYS A 349 -6.61 34.70 -18.60
C LYS A 349 -7.36 33.89 -17.55
N GLN A 350 -6.63 33.14 -16.74
CA GLN A 350 -7.20 32.31 -15.66
C GLN A 350 -8.22 31.26 -16.15
N THR A 351 -8.06 30.74 -17.37
CA THR A 351 -8.94 29.71 -17.93
C THR A 351 -8.27 28.34 -18.07
N SER A 352 -6.95 28.28 -17.90
CA SER A 352 -6.15 27.10 -18.11
C SER A 352 -5.15 26.85 -16.97
N LYS A 353 -4.21 25.94 -17.19
CA LYS A 353 -3.25 25.45 -16.21
C LYS A 353 -1.90 26.14 -16.35
N PHE A 354 -1.17 26.24 -15.24
CA PHE A 354 0.24 26.64 -15.28
C PHE A 354 1.12 25.59 -15.94
N ARG A 355 2.15 26.05 -16.63
CA ARG A 355 3.31 25.23 -16.98
C ARG A 355 4.06 24.88 -15.70
N ARG A 356 4.27 23.58 -15.48
CA ARG A 356 4.97 23.07 -14.30
C ARG A 356 6.25 22.34 -14.71
N ASN A 357 7.31 22.51 -13.92
CA ASN A 357 8.56 21.77 -14.11
C ASN A 357 8.44 20.30 -13.64
N ARG A 358 9.49 19.50 -13.82
CA ARG A 358 9.52 18.08 -13.38
C ARG A 358 9.25 17.85 -11.89
N LYS A 359 9.38 18.89 -11.05
CA LYS A 359 9.10 18.86 -9.62
C LYS A 359 7.69 19.36 -9.28
N GLY A 360 6.87 19.67 -10.28
CA GLY A 360 5.49 20.16 -10.11
C GLY A 360 5.39 21.65 -9.72
N GLN A 361 6.48 22.42 -9.79
CA GLN A 361 6.48 23.84 -9.46
C GLN A 361 6.20 24.67 -10.71
N ASN A 362 5.50 25.81 -10.54
CA ASN A 362 5.22 26.73 -11.65
C ASN A 362 6.53 27.21 -12.28
N GLU A 363 6.64 27.01 -13.58
CA GLU A 363 7.76 27.47 -14.40
C GLU A 363 7.43 28.88 -14.87
N GLU A 364 8.19 29.87 -14.37
CA GLU A 364 8.18 31.26 -14.85
C GLU A 364 6.79 31.92 -14.97
N ASN A 365 5.82 31.50 -14.15
CA ASN A 365 4.45 32.02 -14.11
C ASN A 365 3.71 31.96 -15.46
N TYR A 366 3.95 30.91 -16.23
CA TYR A 366 3.33 30.68 -17.52
C TYR A 366 2.00 29.94 -17.41
N GLU A 367 0.91 30.53 -17.90
CA GLU A 367 -0.35 29.83 -18.17
C GLU A 367 -0.41 29.41 -19.65
N LEU A 368 -0.76 28.15 -19.91
CA LEU A 368 -0.77 27.58 -21.26
C LEU A 368 -2.19 27.57 -21.84
N ILE A 369 -2.42 28.26 -22.94
CA ILE A 369 -3.73 28.36 -23.59
C ILE A 369 -3.73 27.56 -24.89
N ASP A 370 -4.67 26.63 -25.01
CA ASP A 370 -4.96 25.95 -26.27
C ASP A 370 -6.01 26.72 -27.07
N LEU A 371 -5.74 26.90 -28.37
CA LEU A 371 -6.66 27.56 -29.28
C LEU A 371 -7.48 26.52 -30.06
N PRO A 372 -8.76 26.80 -30.32
CA PRO A 372 -9.55 26.03 -31.28
C PRO A 372 -8.92 26.03 -32.68
N ASP A 373 -8.98 24.89 -33.38
CA ASP A 373 -8.33 24.68 -34.69
C ASP A 373 -8.76 25.65 -35.80
N ASN A 374 -9.91 26.31 -35.65
CA ASN A 374 -10.43 27.28 -36.61
C ASN A 374 -9.85 28.70 -36.42
N LEU A 375 -9.17 28.97 -35.29
CA LEU A 375 -8.59 30.27 -34.98
C LEU A 375 -7.17 30.38 -35.53
N LYS A 376 -7.05 31.12 -36.64
CA LYS A 376 -5.78 31.38 -37.34
C LYS A 376 -5.21 32.72 -36.93
N LEU A 377 -4.63 32.79 -35.73
CA LEU A 377 -4.21 34.05 -35.11
C LEU A 377 -2.74 34.41 -35.38
N GLY A 378 -1.97 33.53 -36.00
CA GLY A 378 -0.54 33.76 -36.23
C GLY A 378 0.15 32.54 -36.81
N LYS A 379 1.48 32.61 -36.90
CA LYS A 379 2.31 31.51 -37.40
C LYS A 379 3.43 31.13 -36.45
N ASP A 380 3.71 29.85 -36.45
CA ASP A 380 4.89 29.29 -35.83
C ASP A 380 6.10 29.44 -36.75
N PHE A 381 7.22 29.93 -36.19
CA PHE A 381 8.42 30.18 -36.98
C PHE A 381 9.06 28.88 -37.50
N TYR A 382 9.08 27.83 -36.67
CA TYR A 382 9.83 26.60 -36.96
C TYR A 382 9.11 25.71 -37.97
N THR A 383 7.79 25.63 -37.87
CA THR A 383 6.96 24.77 -38.73
C THR A 383 6.33 25.52 -39.90
N GLY A 384 6.16 26.84 -39.80
CA GLY A 384 5.41 27.64 -40.77
C GLY A 384 3.88 27.47 -40.70
N GLU A 385 3.43 26.60 -39.80
CA GLU A 385 2.02 26.30 -39.53
C GLU A 385 1.35 27.41 -38.72
N TYR A 386 0.03 27.36 -38.65
CA TYR A 386 -0.72 28.25 -37.76
C TYR A 386 -0.44 27.89 -36.29
N ILE A 387 -0.27 28.90 -35.45
CA ILE A 387 -0.20 28.69 -34.00
C ILE A 387 -1.48 28.02 -33.51
N ASN A 388 -1.36 27.09 -32.57
CA ASN A 388 -2.50 26.37 -31.99
C ASN A 388 -2.63 26.58 -30.49
N GLY A 389 -1.82 27.50 -29.93
CA GLY A 389 -1.92 27.93 -28.56
C GLY A 389 -1.14 29.22 -28.34
N PHE A 390 -1.16 29.69 -27.11
CA PHE A 390 -0.25 30.73 -26.63
C PHE A 390 -0.02 30.60 -25.14
N THR A 391 1.08 31.16 -24.68
CA THR A 391 1.43 31.23 -23.26
C THR A 391 1.19 32.62 -22.74
N ILE A 392 0.43 32.76 -21.65
CA ILE A 392 0.33 34.00 -20.90
C ILE A 392 1.44 34.02 -19.85
N HIS A 393 2.33 35.01 -19.93
CA HIS A 393 3.36 35.22 -18.92
C HIS A 393 2.95 36.37 -17.99
N TYR A 394 2.61 36.04 -16.76
CA TYR A 394 2.26 37.02 -15.72
C TYR A 394 3.48 37.69 -15.10
N SER A 395 3.46 39.02 -14.95
CA SER A 395 4.58 39.76 -14.34
C SER A 395 4.15 41.05 -13.63
N LYS A 396 5.08 41.60 -12.82
CA LYS A 396 4.88 42.85 -12.07
C LYS A 396 4.62 44.07 -12.96
N THR A 397 5.21 44.11 -14.16
CA THR A 397 5.10 45.26 -15.08
C THR A 397 4.02 45.07 -16.14
N GLY A 398 3.19 44.04 -16.02
CA GLY A 398 2.17 43.66 -17.00
C GLY A 398 2.51 42.34 -17.69
N SER A 399 1.46 41.66 -18.11
CA SER A 399 1.51 40.37 -18.79
C SER A 399 1.90 40.52 -20.26
N HIS A 400 2.33 39.45 -20.90
CA HIS A 400 2.38 39.37 -22.36
C HIS A 400 2.04 37.96 -22.79
N ILE A 401 1.50 37.84 -24.00
CA ILE A 401 1.12 36.55 -24.59
C ILE A 401 2.12 36.18 -25.67
N ILE A 402 2.60 34.94 -25.60
CA ILE A 402 3.63 34.38 -26.45
C ILE A 402 2.98 33.31 -27.33
N PRO A 403 2.94 33.48 -28.66
CA PRO A 403 2.33 32.49 -29.55
C PRO A 403 3.11 31.18 -29.53
N THR A 404 2.41 30.05 -29.44
CA THR A 404 3.02 28.72 -29.36
C THR A 404 2.41 27.74 -30.35
N TYR A 405 3.19 26.72 -30.70
CA TYR A 405 2.75 25.58 -31.47
C TYR A 405 3.10 24.30 -30.73
N HIS A 406 2.10 23.47 -30.49
CA HIS A 406 2.22 22.15 -29.91
C HIS A 406 1.97 21.11 -31.00
N ARG A 407 2.94 20.21 -31.23
CA ARG A 407 2.75 19.12 -32.20
C ARG A 407 1.66 18.20 -31.67
N LYS A 408 0.56 18.03 -32.40
CA LYS A 408 -0.46 17.03 -32.05
C LYS A 408 0.19 15.65 -32.19
N GLU A 409 0.22 14.87 -31.11
CA GLU A 409 0.59 13.47 -31.19
C GLU A 409 -0.57 12.75 -31.89
N ASP A 410 -0.29 12.17 -33.05
CA ASP A 410 -1.22 11.23 -33.69
C ASP A 410 -1.34 10.02 -32.75
N ASN A 411 -2.46 9.91 -32.05
CA ASN A 411 -2.85 8.68 -31.38
C ASN A 411 -3.18 7.65 -32.47
N ASP A 412 -2.13 7.01 -33.02
CA ASP A 412 -2.29 5.75 -33.75
C ASP A 412 -2.69 4.69 -32.71
N GLU A 413 -4.00 4.45 -32.62
CA GLU A 413 -4.54 3.21 -32.07
C GLU A 413 -4.07 2.05 -32.96
N THR A 414 -3.03 1.33 -32.52
CA THR A 414 -2.72 -0.04 -32.94
C THR A 414 -2.83 -1.00 -31.78
#